data_AF-A0A7S2K3J0-F1
#
_entry.id   AF-A0A7S2K3J0-F1
#
_cell.length_a   1.000
_cell.length_b   1.000
_cell.length_c   1.000
_cell.angle_alpha   90.00
_cell.angle_beta   90.00
_cell.angle_gamma   90.00
#
_symmetry.space_group_name_H-M   'P 1'
#
loop_
_entity.id
_entity.type
_entity.pdbx_description
1 polymer ?
#
loop_
_entity_poly.entity_id
_entity_poly.type
_entity_poly.pdbx_seq_one_letter_code
_entity_poly.pdbx_strand_id
1 'polypeptide(L)'
;ADYVTRSAGHVRELHLSHNELDERAAGELWIAIAAAKHEGRFCYPVNVVGASGPIKTPIWMRLEQNCIDLIKLREHSEAAFAALRRPGYLLCCVDSLSCTPHSCVWGSAQAPVIHAKNLNSQKWRGPKEHWSSPMAEGKPHTAEHANEDEIDGYAGSSRWQVKVKPSPDIITEVKAKPAPTAGPQTKGADQKPIRDVGVGQVAGRGAKPAPTAG
;
A
#
# COMPACT_ATOMS: atom_id res chain seq x y z
N ALA A 1 17.28 -5.68 2.92
CA ALA A 1 16.85 -4.80 1.81
C ALA A 1 16.63 -5.56 0.51
N ASP A 2 17.62 -6.31 0.01
CA ASP A 2 17.63 -6.96 -1.31
C ASP A 2 16.41 -7.84 -1.64
N TYR A 3 15.85 -8.51 -0.64
CA TYR A 3 14.67 -9.35 -0.82
C TYR A 3 13.47 -8.53 -1.34
N VAL A 4 13.21 -7.34 -0.78
CA VAL A 4 12.05 -6.53 -1.20
C VAL A 4 12.23 -6.02 -2.62
N THR A 5 13.44 -5.57 -2.98
CA THR A 5 13.76 -5.11 -4.34
C THR A 5 13.56 -6.22 -5.37
N ARG A 6 13.91 -7.47 -5.03
CA ARG A 6 13.72 -8.64 -5.91
C ARG A 6 12.30 -9.18 -5.94
N SER A 7 11.44 -8.77 -5.00
CA SER A 7 10.09 -9.31 -4.88
C SER A 7 9.09 -8.81 -5.92
N ALA A 8 9.47 -7.86 -6.79
CA ALA A 8 8.58 -7.27 -7.81
C ALA A 8 7.21 -6.78 -7.27
N GLY A 9 7.14 -6.37 -6.00
CA GLY A 9 5.89 -5.92 -5.36
C GLY A 9 5.04 -7.03 -4.75
N HIS A 10 5.47 -8.30 -4.82
CA HIS A 10 4.76 -9.43 -4.23
C HIS A 10 4.80 -9.43 -2.70
N VAL A 11 5.85 -8.88 -2.09
CA VAL A 11 5.89 -8.72 -0.63
C VAL A 11 4.92 -7.63 -0.23
N ARG A 12 3.89 -7.96 0.55
CA ARG A 12 2.88 -7.00 1.01
C ARG A 12 3.07 -6.59 2.46
N GLU A 13 3.72 -7.45 3.23
CA GLU A 13 3.81 -7.35 4.68
C GLU A 13 5.21 -7.74 5.14
N LEU A 14 5.73 -7.00 6.11
CA LEU A 14 7.00 -7.23 6.78
C LEU A 14 6.76 -7.14 8.28
N HIS A 15 6.90 -8.28 8.97
CA HIS A 15 6.85 -8.35 10.42
C HIS A 15 8.27 -8.29 10.95
N LEU A 16 8.67 -7.11 11.43
CA LEU A 16 10.02 -6.84 11.89
C LEU A 16 10.02 -6.41 13.36
N SER A 17 9.03 -6.87 14.12
CA SER A 17 8.93 -6.57 15.54
C SER A 17 9.97 -7.36 16.33
N HIS A 18 10.61 -6.74 17.32
CA HIS A 18 11.62 -7.38 18.19
C HIS A 18 12.86 -7.89 17.43
N ASN A 19 13.21 -7.27 16.30
CA ASN A 19 14.35 -7.66 15.47
C ASN A 19 15.64 -6.88 15.79
N GLU A 20 15.64 -6.05 16.83
CA GLU A 20 16.74 -5.15 17.20
C GLU A 20 17.22 -4.25 16.03
N LEU A 21 16.27 -3.81 15.19
CA LEU A 21 16.58 -2.88 14.12
C LEU A 21 16.96 -1.51 14.68
N ASP A 22 18.18 -1.08 14.40
CA ASP A 22 18.57 0.31 14.62
C ASP A 22 17.96 1.24 13.56
N GLU A 23 18.11 2.54 13.76
CA GLU A 23 17.56 3.56 12.85
C GLU A 23 18.15 3.45 11.45
N ARG A 24 19.42 3.05 11.34
CA ARG A 24 20.09 2.88 10.07
C ARG A 24 19.48 1.73 9.27
N ALA A 25 19.36 0.54 9.87
CA ALA A 25 18.80 -0.64 9.23
C ALA A 25 17.33 -0.43 8.83
N ALA A 26 16.54 0.21 9.70
CA ALA A 26 15.16 0.57 9.38
C ALA A 26 15.09 1.59 8.22
N GLY A 27 15.99 2.57 8.19
CA GLY A 27 16.09 3.56 7.11
C GLY A 27 16.52 2.94 5.77
N GLU A 28 17.48 2.02 5.78
CA GLU A 28 17.92 1.28 4.58
C GLU A 28 16.76 0.44 4.01
N LEU A 29 15.92 -0.17 4.86
CA LEU A 29 14.70 -0.85 4.44
C LEU A 29 13.70 0.12 3.81
N TRP A 30 13.43 1.26 4.45
CA TRP A 30 12.56 2.31 3.91
C TRP A 30 12.98 2.75 2.52
N ILE A 31 14.27 3.07 2.34
CA ILE A 31 14.84 3.50 1.06
C ILE A 31 14.70 2.39 0.02
N ALA A 32 15.06 1.15 0.37
CA ALA A 32 14.97 0.02 -0.54
C ALA A 32 13.54 -0.23 -1.03
N ILE A 33 12.54 -0.13 -0.13
CA ILE A 33 11.13 -0.28 -0.51
C ILE A 33 10.68 0.87 -1.42
N ALA A 34 11.00 2.12 -1.06
CA ALA A 34 10.62 3.28 -1.85
C ALA A 34 11.25 3.30 -3.24
N ALA A 35 12.48 2.80 -3.35
CA ALA A 35 13.25 2.69 -4.58
C ALA A 35 12.91 1.45 -5.41
N ALA A 36 12.21 0.46 -4.85
CA ALA A 36 11.94 -0.81 -5.52
C ALA A 36 11.19 -0.60 -6.83
N LYS A 37 11.78 -1.10 -7.92
CA LYS A 37 11.21 -1.06 -9.26
C LYS A 37 11.22 -2.43 -9.91
N HIS A 38 10.22 -2.68 -10.73
CA HIS A 38 10.12 -3.82 -11.63
C HIS A 38 9.75 -3.28 -13.01
N GLU A 39 10.50 -3.69 -14.04
CA GLU A 39 10.30 -3.21 -15.43
C GLU A 39 10.27 -1.66 -15.53
N GLY A 40 11.14 -0.99 -14.77
CA GLY A 40 11.25 0.48 -14.74
C GLY A 40 10.16 1.21 -13.95
N ARG A 41 9.14 0.49 -13.44
CA ARG A 41 8.03 1.05 -12.66
C ARG A 41 8.19 0.76 -11.19
N PHE A 42 7.75 1.68 -10.34
CA PHE A 42 7.78 1.47 -8.89
C PHE A 42 6.84 0.34 -8.46
N CYS A 43 7.32 -0.56 -7.59
CA CYS A 43 6.58 -1.74 -7.13
C CYS A 43 5.46 -1.41 -6.14
N TYR A 44 5.66 -0.40 -5.30
CA TYR A 44 4.74 0.03 -4.24
C TYR A 44 4.28 1.45 -4.48
N PRO A 45 3.12 1.92 -3.98
CA PRO A 45 2.03 1.05 -3.51
C PRO A 45 1.53 0.16 -4.65
N VAL A 46 1.12 -1.06 -4.31
CA VAL A 46 0.62 -2.02 -5.30
C VAL A 46 -0.79 -1.62 -5.70
N ASN A 47 -1.09 -1.65 -6.99
CA ASN A 47 -2.46 -1.51 -7.49
C ASN A 47 -3.13 -2.89 -7.49
N VAL A 48 -4.16 -3.05 -6.67
CA VAL A 48 -4.99 -4.26 -6.62
C VAL A 48 -6.35 -3.95 -7.25
N VAL A 49 -6.88 -4.85 -8.07
CA VAL A 49 -8.23 -4.68 -8.63
C VAL A 49 -9.25 -5.03 -7.54
N GLY A 50 -9.94 -4.03 -7.01
CA GLY A 50 -11.07 -4.21 -6.11
C GLY A 50 -12.40 -4.22 -6.86
N ALA A 51 -13.47 -4.60 -6.16
CA ALA A 51 -14.83 -4.65 -6.72
C ALA A 51 -15.32 -3.29 -7.29
N SER A 52 -14.82 -2.18 -6.74
CA SER A 52 -15.16 -0.81 -7.14
C SER A 52 -14.08 -0.12 -7.96
N GLY A 53 -13.04 -0.85 -8.40
CA GLY A 53 -11.92 -0.32 -9.17
C GLY A 53 -10.56 -0.51 -8.51
N PRO A 54 -9.49 0.11 -9.06
CA PRO A 54 -8.13 -0.08 -8.57
C PRO A 54 -7.92 0.54 -7.18
N ILE A 55 -7.40 -0.26 -6.27
CA ILE A 55 -7.06 0.10 -4.89
C ILE A 55 -5.54 0.15 -4.78
N LYS A 56 -4.98 1.28 -4.35
CA LYS A 56 -3.56 1.35 -3.98
C LYS A 56 -3.38 0.87 -2.55
N THR A 57 -2.41 -0.01 -2.37
CA THR A 57 -2.10 -0.58 -1.06
C THR A 57 -0.61 -0.38 -0.75
N PRO A 58 -0.26 0.18 0.41
CA PRO A 58 1.13 0.30 0.82
C PRO A 58 1.74 -1.08 1.08
N ILE A 59 3.07 -1.16 1.18
CA ILE A 59 3.67 -2.23 1.97
C ILE A 59 3.35 -1.98 3.45
N TRP A 60 2.91 -3.01 4.17
CA TRP A 60 2.76 -2.92 5.62
C TRP A 60 4.05 -3.38 6.28
N MET A 61 4.66 -2.52 7.09
CA MET A 61 5.78 -2.89 7.94
C MET A 61 5.42 -2.68 9.41
N ARG A 62 5.49 -3.74 10.22
CA ARG A 62 5.32 -3.66 11.67
C ARG A 62 6.71 -3.59 12.31
N LEU A 63 6.97 -2.52 13.07
CA LEU A 63 8.29 -2.22 13.65
C LEU A 63 8.30 -2.25 15.18
N GLU A 64 7.38 -2.95 15.83
CA GLU A 64 7.20 -2.89 17.27
C GLU A 64 8.47 -3.31 18.06
N GLN A 65 8.78 -2.60 19.15
CA GLN A 65 9.82 -2.97 20.11
C GLN A 65 11.26 -3.09 19.53
N ASN A 66 11.61 -2.27 18.54
CA ASN A 66 13.00 -2.16 18.04
C ASN A 66 13.81 -1.04 18.72
N CYS A 67 13.16 -0.19 19.53
CA CYS A 67 13.78 0.97 20.20
C CYS A 67 14.29 2.05 19.22
N ILE A 68 13.60 2.20 18.09
CA ILE A 68 13.98 3.14 17.02
C ILE A 68 13.66 4.57 17.43
N ASP A 69 14.65 5.47 17.35
CA ASP A 69 14.44 6.91 17.40
C ASP A 69 13.89 7.41 16.05
N LEU A 70 12.64 7.91 16.06
CA LEU A 70 11.96 8.36 14.85
C LEU A 70 12.63 9.59 14.21
N ILE A 71 13.24 10.47 14.99
CA ILE A 71 13.90 11.67 14.47
C ILE A 71 15.16 11.26 13.72
N LYS A 72 16.02 10.44 14.34
CA LYS A 72 17.23 9.93 13.70
C LYS A 72 16.93 9.08 12.47
N LEU A 73 15.89 8.25 12.54
CA LEU A 73 15.43 7.47 11.38
C LEU A 73 15.01 8.37 10.21
N ARG A 74 14.33 9.49 10.50
CA ARG A 74 13.97 10.49 9.48
C ARG A 74 15.20 11.17 8.90
N GLU A 75 16.10 11.66 9.74
CA GLU A 75 17.36 12.29 9.31
C GLU A 75 18.17 11.36 8.38
N HIS A 76 18.19 10.07 8.69
CA HIS A 76 18.88 9.07 7.88
C HIS A 76 18.24 8.84 6.50
N SER A 77 16.91 8.95 6.39
CA SER A 77 16.17 8.55 5.19
C SER A 77 15.70 9.71 4.31
N GLU A 78 15.59 10.93 4.84
CA GLU A 78 14.99 12.08 4.16
C GLU A 78 15.71 12.47 2.87
N ALA A 79 17.04 12.58 2.91
CA ALA A 79 17.82 12.95 1.73
C ALA A 79 17.68 11.92 0.60
N ALA A 80 17.71 10.63 0.93
CA ALA A 80 17.53 9.55 -0.03
C ALA A 80 16.11 9.56 -0.63
N PHE A 81 15.10 9.75 0.20
CA PHE A 81 13.71 9.89 -0.23
C PHE A 81 13.49 11.11 -1.14
N ALA A 82 14.14 12.24 -0.86
CA ALA A 82 14.12 13.40 -1.75
C ALA A 82 14.78 13.09 -3.10
N ALA A 83 15.92 12.40 -3.09
CA ALA A 83 16.66 12.02 -4.30
C ALA A 83 15.88 11.09 -5.23
N LEU A 84 14.95 10.27 -4.69
CA LEU A 84 14.10 9.39 -5.50
C LEU A 84 13.13 10.13 -6.43
N ARG A 85 12.87 11.43 -6.19
CA ARG A 85 11.95 12.29 -6.97
C ARG A 85 10.61 11.62 -7.26
N ARG A 86 10.13 10.86 -6.27
CA ARG A 86 8.98 9.99 -6.43
C ARG A 86 7.68 10.76 -6.15
N PRO A 87 6.66 10.67 -7.01
CA PRO A 87 5.39 11.34 -6.75
C PRO A 87 4.58 10.62 -5.66
N GLY A 88 3.73 11.38 -4.97
CA GLY A 88 2.80 10.88 -3.96
C GLY A 88 3.39 10.82 -2.55
N TYR A 89 2.69 10.12 -1.66
CA TYR A 89 3.12 9.96 -0.28
C TYR A 89 4.04 8.76 -0.14
N LEU A 90 5.15 8.90 0.61
CA LEU A 90 6.10 7.81 0.81
C LEU A 90 5.78 7.01 2.06
N LEU A 91 5.42 7.66 3.16
CA LEU A 91 5.38 7.03 4.46
C LEU A 91 4.18 7.51 5.27
N CYS A 92 3.45 6.56 5.85
CA CYS A 92 2.49 6.78 6.93
C CYS A 92 2.94 6.03 8.18
N CYS A 93 2.90 6.70 9.33
CA CYS A 93 3.24 6.12 10.63
C CYS A 93 2.04 6.14 11.60
N VAL A 94 0.82 6.29 11.09
CA VAL A 94 -0.38 6.43 11.93
C VAL A 94 -0.74 5.08 12.53
N ASP A 95 -0.78 4.99 13.86
CA ASP A 95 -1.14 3.76 14.58
C ASP A 95 -2.66 3.59 14.76
N SER A 96 -3.42 3.74 13.67
CA SER A 96 -4.88 3.52 13.70
C SER A 96 -5.26 2.04 13.56
N LEU A 97 -6.38 1.63 14.16
CA LEU A 97 -7.02 0.32 13.94
C LEU A 97 -7.59 0.18 12.51
N SER A 98 -7.83 1.30 11.82
CA SER A 98 -8.31 1.31 10.43
C SER A 98 -7.20 1.03 9.40
N CYS A 99 -5.94 1.08 9.82
CA CYS A 99 -4.82 0.66 8.99
C CYS A 99 -4.66 -0.87 9.10
N THR A 100 -4.78 -1.54 7.97
CA THR A 100 -4.66 -3.00 7.81
C THR A 100 -3.57 -3.30 6.77
N PRO A 101 -3.24 -4.56 6.44
CA PRO A 101 -2.19 -4.80 5.45
C PRO A 101 -2.60 -4.42 4.04
N HIS A 102 -3.90 -4.22 3.88
CA HIS A 102 -4.53 -3.99 2.60
C HIS A 102 -5.09 -2.57 2.47
N SER A 103 -5.11 -1.80 3.57
CA SER A 103 -5.69 -0.45 3.63
C SER A 103 -4.90 0.48 4.53
N CYS A 104 -4.77 1.73 4.10
CA CYS A 104 -4.31 2.82 4.96
C CYS A 104 -5.47 3.77 5.25
N VAL A 105 -5.49 4.39 6.43
CA VAL A 105 -6.49 5.40 6.83
C VAL A 105 -6.52 6.61 5.87
N TRP A 106 -5.47 6.85 5.09
CA TRP A 106 -5.47 7.89 4.05
C TRP A 106 -6.30 7.54 2.81
N GLY A 107 -6.83 6.31 2.74
CA GLY A 107 -7.64 5.83 1.63
C GLY A 107 -6.82 5.36 0.42
N SER A 108 -7.50 4.68 -0.49
CA SER A 108 -6.90 4.02 -1.66
C SER A 108 -6.35 5.00 -2.71
N ALA A 109 -6.87 6.22 -2.81
CA ALA A 109 -6.38 7.22 -3.75
C ALA A 109 -5.03 7.83 -3.32
N GLN A 110 -4.82 7.92 -2.00
CA GLN A 110 -3.67 8.61 -1.37
C GLN A 110 -2.81 7.66 -0.53
N ALA A 111 -2.89 6.35 -0.79
CA ALA A 111 -2.11 5.36 -0.07
C ALA A 111 -0.61 5.68 -0.18
N PRO A 112 0.13 5.66 0.94
CA PRO A 112 1.57 5.84 0.92
C PRO A 112 2.26 4.63 0.26
N VAL A 113 3.55 4.74 -0.01
CA VAL A 113 4.37 3.58 -0.38
C VAL A 113 4.48 2.61 0.81
N ILE A 114 4.78 3.15 1.99
CA ILE A 114 5.04 2.41 3.22
C ILE A 114 4.05 2.83 4.28
N HIS A 115 3.46 1.85 4.97
CA HIS A 115 2.79 2.05 6.23
C HIS A 115 3.61 1.39 7.33
N ALA A 116 4.26 2.20 8.17
CA ALA A 116 5.12 1.76 9.26
C ALA A 116 4.34 1.78 10.58
N LYS A 117 3.80 0.63 10.97
CA LYS A 117 2.93 0.44 12.12
C LYS A 117 3.72 0.15 13.39
N ASN A 118 3.20 0.68 14.49
CA ASN A 118 3.77 0.70 15.83
C ASN A 118 5.11 1.45 15.88
N LEU A 119 5.38 2.31 14.90
CA LEU A 119 6.60 3.12 14.88
C LEU A 119 6.53 4.26 15.89
N ASN A 120 5.35 4.82 16.17
CA ASN A 120 5.24 5.86 17.20
C ASN A 120 5.18 5.23 18.61
N SER A 121 4.94 3.92 18.71
CA SER A 121 4.88 3.17 19.97
C SER A 121 6.19 2.45 20.32
N GLN A 122 7.34 2.98 19.90
CA GLN A 122 8.63 2.42 20.31
C GLN A 122 8.80 2.60 21.82
N LYS A 123 8.95 1.49 22.54
CA LYS A 123 9.27 1.52 23.95
C LYS A 123 10.79 1.60 24.09
N TRP A 124 11.27 2.62 24.79
CA TRP A 124 12.67 2.66 25.22
C TRP A 124 12.89 1.53 26.22
N ARG A 125 13.68 0.53 25.83
CA ARG A 125 14.37 -0.31 26.82
C ARG A 125 15.55 0.54 27.27
N GLY A 126 15.82 0.63 28.58
CA GLY A 126 16.95 1.40 29.11
C GLY A 126 18.30 1.07 28.46
N PRO A 127 19.42 1.64 28.95
CA PRO A 127 20.75 1.25 28.48
C PRO A 127 20.83 -0.28 28.37
N LYS A 128 21.34 -0.80 27.24
CA LYS A 128 21.59 -2.24 27.02
C LYS A 128 22.68 -2.70 28.00
N GLU A 129 22.40 -2.68 29.30
CA GLU A 129 23.22 -3.34 30.30
C GLU A 129 23.03 -4.83 30.06
N HIS A 130 23.97 -5.41 29.32
CA HIS A 130 24.31 -6.82 29.26
C HIS A 130 23.14 -7.79 29.50
N TRP A 131 22.60 -8.38 28.42
CA TRP A 131 21.84 -9.63 28.53
C TRP A 131 22.70 -10.84 28.95
N SER A 132 23.84 -10.60 29.62
CA SER A 132 24.58 -11.62 30.34
C SER A 132 24.00 -11.77 31.74
N SER A 133 22.70 -12.05 31.84
CA SER A 133 22.18 -12.61 33.08
C SER A 133 22.37 -14.13 33.00
N PRO A 134 23.25 -14.73 33.81
CA PRO A 134 23.35 -16.18 33.88
C PRO A 134 21.97 -16.69 34.29
N MET A 135 21.54 -17.82 33.70
CA MET A 135 20.36 -18.54 34.16
C MET A 135 20.54 -18.87 35.65
N ALA A 136 20.05 -17.99 36.53
CA ALA A 136 19.96 -18.23 37.95
C ALA A 136 18.57 -18.77 38.23
N GLU A 137 18.54 -20.05 38.55
CA GLU A 137 17.38 -20.82 38.94
C GLU A 137 16.59 -20.14 40.06
N GLY A 138 15.27 -20.07 39.89
CA GLY A 138 14.30 -20.09 40.99
C GLY A 138 14.07 -18.79 41.78
N LYS A 139 12.93 -18.15 41.50
CA LYS A 139 11.89 -17.84 42.50
C LYS A 139 10.64 -17.23 41.83
N PRO A 140 9.41 -17.63 42.22
CA PRO A 140 8.19 -17.01 41.72
C PRO A 140 7.92 -15.75 42.54
N HIS A 141 7.76 -14.60 41.87
CA HIS A 141 7.23 -13.40 42.51
C HIS A 141 6.13 -12.78 41.63
N THR A 142 4.91 -13.07 42.08
CA THR A 142 3.78 -12.16 42.28
C THR A 142 3.68 -10.92 41.39
N ALA A 143 2.59 -10.89 40.63
CA ALA A 143 2.04 -9.73 39.94
C ALA A 143 1.81 -8.57 40.92
N GLU A 144 2.47 -7.44 40.66
CA GLU A 144 2.04 -6.14 41.17
C GLU A 144 2.06 -5.13 40.03
N HIS A 145 0.97 -4.37 40.00
CA HIS A 145 0.58 -3.40 38.99
C HIS A 145 1.65 -2.33 38.75
N ALA A 146 2.10 -2.22 37.51
CA ALA A 146 2.80 -1.02 37.04
C ALA A 146 1.77 -0.13 36.34
N ASN A 147 1.60 1.07 36.90
CA ASN A 147 0.78 2.16 36.38
C ASN A 147 1.03 2.40 34.89
N GLU A 148 -0.06 2.43 34.13
CA GLU A 148 -0.13 2.94 32.78
C GLU A 148 -0.18 4.48 32.86
N ASP A 149 0.97 5.12 33.12
CA ASP A 149 1.10 6.56 32.95
C ASP A 149 1.15 6.87 31.44
N GLU A 150 -0.05 7.00 30.89
CA GLU A 150 -0.51 8.01 29.94
C GLU A 150 0.60 8.92 29.37
N ILE A 151 1.26 8.47 28.30
CA ILE A 151 2.00 9.37 27.41
C ILE A 151 1.01 9.96 26.42
N ASP A 152 0.35 11.01 26.87
CA ASP A 152 -0.58 11.80 26.08
C ASP A 152 0.18 12.72 25.10
N GLY A 153 -0.30 12.77 23.85
CA GLY A 153 -0.08 13.94 23.00
C GLY A 153 1.09 13.91 22.00
N TYR A 154 1.07 13.01 21.02
CA TYR A 154 1.61 13.35 19.69
C TYR A 154 0.57 13.05 18.60
N ALA A 155 -0.56 13.76 18.66
CA ALA A 155 -1.53 13.85 17.57
C ALA A 155 -1.00 14.76 16.44
N GLY A 156 0.20 14.49 15.96
CA GLY A 156 0.78 15.14 14.79
C GLY A 156 0.42 14.34 13.56
N SER A 157 -0.41 14.92 12.67
CA SER A 157 -0.69 14.42 11.32
C SER A 157 0.57 13.77 10.71
N SER A 158 0.64 12.43 10.71
CA SER A 158 1.86 11.68 10.36
C SER A 158 2.03 11.54 8.84
N ARG A 159 1.58 12.56 8.11
CA ARG A 159 1.55 12.59 6.65
C ARG A 159 2.85 13.10 6.09
N TRP A 160 3.75 12.17 5.78
CA TRP A 160 5.02 12.53 5.21
C TRP A 160 4.96 12.56 3.68
N GLN A 161 4.95 13.79 3.17
CA GLN A 161 5.15 14.09 1.76
C GLN A 161 6.56 14.61 1.56
N VAL A 162 7.35 13.93 0.73
CA VAL A 162 8.35 14.68 -0.02
C VAL A 162 7.55 15.46 -1.05
N LYS A 163 7.48 16.78 -0.88
CA LYS A 163 6.83 17.68 -1.84
C LYS A 163 7.73 17.80 -3.07
N VAL A 164 7.74 16.78 -3.92
CA VAL A 164 8.40 16.86 -5.22
C VAL A 164 7.49 17.70 -6.10
N LYS A 165 7.88 18.94 -6.39
CA LYS A 165 7.20 19.74 -7.42
C LYS A 165 7.22 18.90 -8.70
N PRO A 166 6.08 18.67 -9.39
CA PRO A 166 6.12 18.01 -10.68
C PRO A 166 7.04 18.81 -11.59
N SER A 167 8.07 18.17 -12.15
CA SER A 167 8.86 18.79 -13.22
C SER A 167 7.90 19.04 -14.38
N PRO A 168 7.89 20.22 -14.99
CA PRO A 168 7.00 20.53 -16.12
C PRO A 168 7.26 19.67 -17.38
N ASP A 169 8.28 18.81 -17.39
CA ASP A 169 8.80 18.20 -18.62
C ASP A 169 8.25 16.82 -18.99
N ILE A 170 7.14 16.37 -18.39
CA ILE A 170 6.46 15.14 -18.86
C ILE A 170 4.98 15.42 -19.11
N ILE A 171 4.73 16.31 -20.08
CA ILE A 171 3.54 16.20 -20.93
C ILE A 171 4.01 15.51 -22.20
N THR A 172 4.03 14.18 -22.21
CA THR A 172 3.88 13.46 -23.48
C THR A 172 2.47 13.75 -23.97
N GLU A 173 2.35 14.74 -24.86
CA GLU A 173 1.22 14.84 -25.77
C GLU A 173 1.10 13.51 -26.52
N VAL A 174 0.24 12.62 -26.03
CA VAL A 174 -0.31 11.57 -26.87
C VAL A 174 -1.28 12.28 -27.80
N LYS A 175 -0.75 12.84 -28.88
CA LYS A 175 -1.54 13.41 -29.97
C LYS A 175 -2.34 12.27 -30.56
N ALA A 176 -3.60 12.15 -30.12
CA ALA A 176 -4.55 11.20 -30.67
C ALA A 176 -4.59 11.37 -32.18
N LYS A 177 -4.23 10.30 -32.90
CA LYS A 177 -4.39 10.21 -34.34
C LYS A 177 -5.90 10.37 -34.63
N PRO A 178 -6.34 11.37 -35.39
CA PRO A 178 -7.75 11.52 -35.68
C PRO A 178 -8.24 10.30 -36.47
N ALA A 179 -9.41 9.81 -36.09
CA ALA A 179 -10.12 8.75 -36.77
C ALA A 179 -10.34 9.10 -38.26
N PRO A 180 -10.29 8.13 -39.18
CA PRO A 180 -10.58 8.38 -40.59
C PRO A 180 -12.02 8.89 -40.74
N THR A 181 -12.13 10.06 -41.33
CA THR A 181 -13.39 10.73 -41.68
C THR A 181 -14.13 9.88 -42.71
N ALA A 182 -15.35 9.44 -42.37
CA ALA A 182 -16.24 8.78 -43.32
C ALA A 182 -16.60 9.76 -44.44
N GLY A 183 -16.23 9.42 -45.67
CA GLY A 183 -16.58 10.17 -46.88
C GLY A 183 -18.08 10.05 -47.23
N PRO A 184 -18.57 10.91 -48.15
CA PRO A 184 -19.99 11.03 -48.46
C PRO A 184 -20.53 9.81 -49.21
N GLN A 185 -21.69 9.30 -48.78
CA GLN A 185 -22.45 8.28 -49.47
C GLN A 185 -22.97 8.79 -50.82
N THR A 186 -22.50 8.20 -51.92
CA THR A 186 -23.10 8.35 -53.25
C THR A 186 -24.32 7.43 -53.39
N LYS A 187 -25.44 8.02 -53.81
CA LYS A 187 -26.66 7.32 -54.22
C LYS A 187 -26.46 6.59 -55.55
N GLY A 188 -27.00 5.38 -55.66
CA GLY A 188 -27.18 4.61 -56.90
C GLY A 188 -27.41 3.14 -56.53
N ALA A 189 -28.63 2.63 -56.49
CA ALA A 189 -29.49 2.19 -57.61
C ALA A 189 -29.61 0.66 -57.56
N ASP A 190 -30.87 0.21 -57.64
CA ASP A 190 -31.36 -1.11 -58.05
C ASP A 190 -30.88 -2.39 -57.34
N GLN A 191 -31.76 -2.94 -56.50
CA GLN A 191 -32.04 -4.37 -56.53
C GLN A 191 -33.46 -4.70 -56.03
N LYS A 192 -34.13 -5.52 -56.84
CA LYS A 192 -35.53 -5.99 -56.76
C LYS A 192 -35.77 -7.00 -55.63
N PRO A 193 -37.05 -7.31 -55.32
CA PRO A 193 -37.43 -7.97 -54.06
C PRO A 193 -37.34 -9.49 -54.14
N ILE A 194 -36.99 -10.11 -53.01
CA ILE A 194 -37.26 -11.53 -52.76
C ILE A 194 -38.29 -11.60 -51.63
N ARG A 195 -39.33 -12.38 -51.92
CA ARG A 195 -40.51 -12.65 -51.10
C ARG A 195 -40.20 -13.60 -49.95
N ASP A 196 -41.02 -13.43 -48.89
CA ASP A 196 -41.62 -14.41 -47.98
C ASP A 196 -40.76 -15.55 -47.40
N VAL A 197 -40.85 -15.72 -46.07
CA VAL A 197 -41.60 -16.81 -45.41
C VAL A 197 -41.28 -16.76 -43.91
N GLY A 198 -42.32 -16.86 -43.06
CA GLY A 198 -42.19 -17.70 -41.86
C GLY A 198 -42.33 -17.04 -40.49
N VAL A 199 -43.59 -16.74 -40.14
CA VAL A 199 -44.23 -16.93 -38.82
C VAL A 199 -43.49 -17.86 -37.85
N GLY A 200 -43.37 -17.46 -36.56
CA GLY A 200 -42.89 -18.37 -35.51
C GLY A 200 -42.82 -17.79 -34.10
N GLN A 201 -43.98 -17.40 -33.57
CA GLN A 201 -44.20 -17.02 -32.17
C GLN A 201 -44.29 -18.28 -31.29
N VAL A 202 -43.49 -18.43 -30.23
CA VAL A 202 -43.88 -19.27 -29.07
C VAL A 202 -43.27 -18.74 -27.77
N ALA A 203 -44.17 -18.47 -26.81
CA ALA A 203 -43.89 -18.18 -25.42
C ALA A 203 -43.52 -19.46 -24.64
N GLY A 204 -42.70 -19.33 -23.60
CA GLY A 204 -42.40 -20.43 -22.69
C GLY A 204 -42.11 -19.93 -21.29
N ARG A 205 -43.15 -19.92 -20.45
CA ARG A 205 -43.07 -19.74 -18.99
C ARG A 205 -42.41 -20.96 -18.36
N GLY A 206 -41.64 -20.77 -17.30
CA GLY A 206 -41.15 -21.84 -16.44
C GLY A 206 -40.77 -21.32 -15.06
N ALA A 207 -41.71 -21.40 -14.12
CA ALA A 207 -41.51 -21.07 -12.71
C ALA A 207 -40.91 -22.27 -11.94
N LYS A 208 -40.18 -21.91 -10.86
CA LYS A 208 -39.83 -22.61 -9.58
C LYS A 208 -40.57 -23.93 -9.24
N PRO A 209 -40.05 -24.83 -8.37
CA PRO A 209 -39.48 -24.47 -7.05
C PRO A 209 -38.29 -25.30 -6.50
N ALA A 210 -37.80 -24.82 -5.36
CA ALA A 210 -36.81 -25.45 -4.48
C ALA A 210 -37.41 -26.63 -3.68
N PRO A 211 -36.58 -27.57 -3.19
CA PRO A 211 -36.94 -28.43 -2.08
C PRO A 211 -36.30 -28.01 -0.75
N THR A 212 -37.03 -28.42 0.27
CA THR A 212 -36.98 -28.26 1.71
C THR A 212 -35.74 -28.80 2.41
N ALA A 213 -35.52 -28.25 3.60
CA ALA A 213 -34.62 -28.69 4.65
C ALA A 213 -34.87 -30.14 5.12
N GLY A 214 -33.79 -30.76 5.57
CA GLY A 214 -33.72 -31.90 6.48
C GLY A 214 -32.50 -31.70 7.37
#